data_AF-A0A7X9BRD1-F1
#
_entry.id   AF-A0A7X9BRD1-F1
#
_cell.length_a   1.000
_cell.length_b   1.000
_cell.length_c   1.000
_cell.angle_alpha   90.00
_cell.angle_beta   90.00
_cell.angle_gamma   90.00
#
_symmetry.space_group_name_H-M   'P 1'
#
loop_
_entity.id
_entity.type
_entity.pdbx_description
1 polymer ?
#
loop_
_entity_poly.entity_id
_entity_poly.type
_entity_poly.pdbx_seq_one_letter_code
_entity_poly.pdbx_strand_id
1 'polypeptide(L)'
;MEKTISINGKSVNFKASGGCLIKYRQQFGVEYSDDIERVRALKDTNADEETIKILLAEVYYKLMWCMAKTADNSIPDPESWAKEFGDYDISEAMVEINDLLSKSIGDNEDDEGDGEPFRSESFINCCLICNLTMQDIENMSIGLLMKTVKEHIDMKSSKTNKKEKVSKKKASQSDFDNFNLG
;
A
#
# COMPACT_ATOMS: atom_id res chain seq x y z
N MET A 1 -7.27 6.62 7.07
CA MET A 1 -8.72 6.91 7.10
C MET A 1 -9.39 5.99 8.09
N GLU A 2 -10.41 6.47 8.79
CA GLU A 2 -11.11 5.72 9.83
C GLU A 2 -12.60 5.70 9.54
N LYS A 3 -13.24 4.56 9.81
CA LYS A 3 -14.69 4.38 9.69
C LYS A 3 -15.17 3.38 10.73
N THR A 4 -16.28 3.69 11.38
CA THR A 4 -16.99 2.74 12.24
C THR A 4 -18.03 2.00 11.40
N ILE A 5 -17.99 0.68 11.39
CA ILE A 5 -18.93 -0.18 10.67
C ILE A 5 -19.68 -1.03 11.68
N SER A 6 -20.99 -1.16 11.51
CA SER A 6 -21.81 -2.04 12.36
C SER A 6 -21.82 -3.44 11.76
N ILE A 7 -21.28 -4.41 12.50
CA ILE A 7 -21.25 -5.82 12.12
C ILE A 7 -22.09 -6.57 13.14
N ASN A 8 -23.23 -7.11 12.72
CA ASN A 8 -24.15 -7.84 13.60
C ASN A 8 -24.54 -7.05 14.87
N GLY A 9 -24.80 -5.75 14.72
CA GLY A 9 -25.13 -4.84 15.84
C GLY A 9 -23.94 -4.44 16.73
N LYS A 10 -22.74 -4.97 16.49
CA LYS A 10 -21.49 -4.53 17.13
C LYS A 10 -20.82 -3.46 16.28
N SER A 11 -20.58 -2.29 16.84
CA SER A 11 -19.79 -1.25 16.17
C SER A 11 -18.30 -1.57 16.26
N VAL A 12 -17.64 -1.69 15.12
CA VAL A 12 -16.20 -1.94 15.00
C VAL A 12 -15.56 -0.77 14.26
N ASN A 13 -14.50 -0.21 14.85
CA ASN A 13 -13.71 0.84 14.21
C ASN A 13 -12.67 0.21 13.30
N PHE A 14 -12.56 0.72 12.08
CA PHE A 14 -11.58 0.28 11.09
C PHE A 14 -10.71 1.43 10.66
N LYS A 15 -9.40 1.21 10.62
CA LYS A 15 -8.41 2.19 10.19
C LYS A 15 -7.60 1.67 9.01
N ALA A 16 -7.81 2.27 7.85
CA ALA A 16 -6.98 2.07 6.66
C ALA A 16 -5.79 3.03 6.70
N SER A 17 -4.61 2.51 7.05
CA SER A 17 -3.35 3.24 7.17
C SER A 17 -2.17 2.36 6.75
N GLY A 18 -0.98 2.92 6.61
CA GLY A 18 0.23 2.11 6.40
C GLY A 18 0.43 1.04 7.49
N GLY A 19 -0.01 1.34 8.71
CA GLY A 19 0.01 0.42 9.85
C GLY A 19 -0.76 -0.89 9.66
N CYS A 20 -1.84 -0.90 8.86
CA CYS A 20 -2.59 -2.14 8.66
C CYS A 20 -1.80 -3.15 7.80
N LEU A 21 -1.01 -2.68 6.82
CA LEU A 21 -0.15 -3.53 5.99
C LEU A 21 0.98 -4.16 6.80
N ILE A 22 1.55 -3.40 7.76
CA ILE A 22 2.56 -3.90 8.70
C ILE A 22 1.98 -5.05 9.52
N LYS A 23 0.79 -4.84 10.11
CA LYS A 23 0.12 -5.87 10.93
C LYS A 23 -0.25 -7.09 10.11
N TYR A 24 -0.65 -6.93 8.85
CA TYR A 24 -0.97 -8.04 7.97
C TYR A 24 0.21 -8.99 7.83
N ARG A 25 1.37 -8.46 7.47
CA ARG A 25 2.59 -9.28 7.36
C ARG A 25 3.02 -9.87 8.69
N GLN A 26 3.01 -9.08 9.77
CA GLN A 26 3.44 -9.55 11.08
C GLN A 26 2.56 -10.67 11.63
N GLN A 27 1.24 -10.60 11.41
CA GLN A 27 0.29 -11.56 11.94
C GLN A 27 0.22 -12.84 11.09
N PHE A 28 0.25 -12.72 9.77
CA PHE A 28 -0.02 -13.84 8.86
C PHE A 28 1.23 -14.36 8.14
N GLY A 29 2.37 -13.67 8.25
CA GLY A 29 3.64 -14.09 7.63
C GLY A 29 3.66 -13.96 6.10
N VAL A 30 2.67 -13.30 5.51
CA VAL A 30 2.52 -13.10 4.05
C VAL A 30 2.20 -11.63 3.76
N GLU A 31 2.60 -11.13 2.59
CA GLU A 31 2.23 -9.78 2.17
C GLU A 31 0.77 -9.77 1.67
N TYR A 32 0.08 -8.64 1.85
CA TYR A 32 -1.28 -8.47 1.32
C TYR A 32 -1.32 -8.59 -0.22
N SER A 33 -0.29 -8.06 -0.89
CA SER A 33 -0.13 -8.17 -2.34
C SER A 33 0.02 -9.62 -2.82
N ASP A 34 0.81 -10.44 -2.11
CA ASP A 34 1.01 -11.85 -2.44
C ASP A 34 -0.32 -12.63 -2.38
N ASP A 35 -1.15 -12.36 -1.37
CA ASP A 35 -2.49 -12.97 -1.22
C ASP A 35 -3.44 -12.53 -2.35
N ILE A 36 -3.41 -11.25 -2.75
CA ILE A 36 -4.22 -10.74 -3.88
C ILE A 36 -3.74 -11.32 -5.22
N GLU A 37 -2.43 -11.44 -5.43
CA GLU A 37 -1.85 -12.04 -6.62
C GLU A 37 -2.23 -13.51 -6.74
N ARG A 38 -2.22 -14.25 -5.63
CA ARG A 38 -2.71 -15.63 -5.58
C ARG A 38 -4.17 -15.74 -6.03
N VAL A 39 -5.04 -14.84 -5.55
CA VAL A 39 -6.45 -14.82 -5.97
C VAL A 39 -6.58 -14.49 -7.47
N ARG A 40 -5.77 -13.55 -7.99
CA ARG A 40 -5.75 -13.20 -9.42
C ARG A 40 -5.30 -14.37 -10.30
N ALA A 41 -4.19 -15.03 -9.94
CA ALA A 41 -3.68 -16.17 -10.69
C ALA A 41 -4.71 -17.31 -10.81
N LEU A 42 -5.54 -17.53 -9.79
CA LEU A 42 -6.60 -18.54 -9.86
C LEU A 42 -7.70 -18.18 -10.86
N LYS A 43 -8.05 -16.88 -10.97
CA LYS A 43 -8.99 -16.40 -12.00
C LYS A 43 -8.45 -16.70 -13.41
N ASP A 44 -7.15 -16.55 -13.62
CA ASP A 44 -6.51 -16.81 -14.92
C ASP A 44 -6.47 -18.29 -15.28
N THR A 45 -6.48 -19.17 -14.27
CA THR A 45 -6.47 -20.64 -14.46
C THR A 45 -7.86 -21.27 -14.65
N ASN A 46 -8.94 -20.48 -14.78
CA ASN A 46 -10.34 -20.96 -14.77
C ASN A 46 -10.68 -21.82 -13.54
N ALA A 47 -10.13 -21.47 -12.36
CA ALA A 47 -10.58 -22.07 -11.10
C ALA A 47 -12.07 -21.81 -10.89
N ASP A 48 -12.73 -22.67 -10.11
CA ASP A 48 -14.16 -22.50 -9.84
C ASP A 48 -14.43 -21.20 -9.06
N GLU A 49 -15.55 -20.55 -9.39
CA GLU A 49 -15.91 -19.24 -8.84
C GLU A 49 -16.07 -19.29 -7.31
N GLU A 50 -16.50 -20.43 -6.77
CA GLU A 50 -16.66 -20.66 -5.33
C GLU A 50 -15.31 -20.66 -4.61
N THR A 51 -14.32 -21.39 -5.10
CA THR A 51 -12.94 -21.38 -4.58
C THR A 51 -12.35 -19.97 -4.59
N ILE A 52 -12.55 -19.21 -5.68
CA ILE A 52 -12.07 -17.82 -5.78
C ILE A 52 -12.75 -16.94 -4.70
N LYS A 53 -14.06 -17.09 -4.50
CA LYS A 53 -14.81 -16.35 -3.47
C LYS A 53 -14.34 -16.69 -2.06
N ILE A 54 -14.13 -17.97 -1.76
CA ILE A 54 -13.68 -18.43 -0.44
C ILE A 54 -12.29 -17.86 -0.12
N LEU A 55 -11.34 -17.94 -1.05
CA LEU A 55 -10.00 -17.39 -0.85
C LEU A 55 -10.02 -15.87 -0.73
N LEU A 56 -10.82 -15.18 -1.54
CA LEU A 56 -10.96 -13.74 -1.44
C LEU A 56 -11.58 -13.32 -0.09
N ALA A 57 -12.56 -14.08 0.42
CA ALA A 57 -13.14 -13.87 1.73
C ALA A 57 -12.11 -14.04 2.87
N GLU A 58 -11.22 -15.03 2.76
CA GLU A 58 -10.11 -15.21 3.70
C GLU A 58 -9.19 -13.98 3.73
N VAL A 59 -8.81 -13.47 2.56
CA VAL A 59 -7.96 -12.27 2.43
C VAL A 59 -8.66 -11.04 3.02
N TYR A 60 -9.95 -10.85 2.76
CA TYR A 60 -10.72 -9.76 3.36
C TYR A 60 -10.81 -9.88 4.88
N TYR A 61 -11.01 -11.09 5.41
CA TYR A 61 -11.06 -11.30 6.85
C TYR A 61 -9.73 -10.90 7.53
N LYS A 62 -8.59 -11.35 6.98
CA LYS A 62 -7.25 -10.95 7.44
C LYS A 62 -7.09 -9.43 7.44
N LEU A 63 -7.49 -8.78 6.36
CA LEU A 63 -7.38 -7.33 6.19
C LEU A 63 -8.28 -6.56 7.16
N MET A 64 -9.53 -6.99 7.31
CA MET A 64 -10.48 -6.44 8.28
C MET A 64 -9.91 -6.51 9.70
N TRP A 65 -9.37 -7.66 10.10
CA TRP A 65 -8.73 -7.81 11.41
C TRP A 65 -7.57 -6.80 11.56
N CYS A 66 -6.70 -6.66 10.57
CA CYS A 66 -5.59 -5.71 10.63
C CYS A 66 -6.07 -4.26 10.75
N MET A 67 -7.11 -3.89 10.00
CA MET A 67 -7.70 -2.55 10.04
C MET A 67 -8.39 -2.28 11.38
N ALA A 68 -9.07 -3.27 11.95
CA ALA A 68 -9.67 -3.18 13.28
C ALA A 68 -8.59 -3.04 14.36
N LYS A 69 -7.57 -3.92 14.34
CA LYS A 69 -6.44 -3.89 15.28
C LYS A 69 -5.61 -2.61 15.19
N THR A 70 -5.57 -1.98 14.02
CA THR A 70 -4.92 -0.68 13.81
C THR A 70 -5.74 0.48 14.36
N ALA A 71 -7.07 0.36 14.40
CA ALA A 71 -7.93 1.34 15.05
C ALA A 71 -7.98 1.15 16.57
N ASP A 72 -7.92 -0.10 17.03
CA ASP A 72 -8.07 -0.47 18.43
C ASP A 72 -7.14 -1.63 18.80
N ASN A 73 -6.13 -1.35 19.63
CA ASN A 73 -5.17 -2.33 20.10
C ASN A 73 -5.77 -3.38 21.05
N SER A 74 -7.00 -3.20 21.54
CA SER A 74 -7.71 -4.17 22.37
C SER A 74 -8.30 -5.35 21.59
N ILE A 75 -8.42 -5.23 20.25
CA ILE A 75 -8.90 -6.32 19.38
C ILE A 75 -8.06 -7.58 19.62
N PRO A 76 -8.66 -8.74 19.89
CA PRO A 76 -7.91 -9.96 20.22
C PRO A 76 -7.18 -10.52 18.98
N ASP A 77 -6.50 -11.66 19.15
CA ASP A 77 -5.89 -12.37 18.01
C ASP A 77 -6.95 -12.79 16.96
N PRO A 78 -6.55 -13.08 15.71
CA PRO A 78 -7.51 -13.35 14.63
C PRO A 78 -8.47 -14.51 14.90
N GLU A 79 -8.04 -15.55 15.61
CA GLU A 79 -8.87 -16.72 15.90
C GLU A 79 -9.93 -16.37 16.96
N SER A 80 -9.51 -15.68 18.02
CA SER A 80 -10.43 -15.19 19.06
C SER A 80 -11.40 -14.16 18.51
N TRP A 81 -10.96 -13.27 17.62
CA TRP A 81 -11.81 -12.27 16.97
C TRP A 81 -12.85 -12.94 16.06
N ALA A 82 -12.50 -14.01 15.33
CA ALA A 82 -13.44 -14.76 14.47
C ALA A 82 -14.59 -15.33 15.27
N LYS A 83 -14.30 -15.88 16.46
CA LYS A 83 -15.30 -16.48 17.36
C LYS A 83 -16.34 -15.46 17.83
N GLU A 84 -16.02 -14.17 17.86
CA GLU A 84 -16.98 -13.12 18.21
C GLU A 84 -18.06 -12.92 17.13
N PHE A 85 -17.75 -13.24 15.88
CA PHE A 85 -18.68 -13.14 14.75
C PHE A 85 -19.30 -14.48 14.35
N GLY A 86 -18.69 -15.61 14.72
CA GLY A 86 -19.21 -16.96 14.43
C GLY A 86 -19.37 -17.18 12.91
N ASP A 87 -20.50 -17.75 12.51
CA ASP A 87 -20.85 -18.00 11.10
C ASP A 87 -21.54 -16.80 10.42
N TYR A 88 -21.41 -15.58 10.97
CA TYR A 88 -22.11 -14.42 10.45
C TYR A 88 -21.60 -13.98 9.07
N ASP A 89 -22.53 -13.60 8.20
CA ASP A 89 -22.19 -13.07 6.88
C ASP A 89 -21.60 -11.67 6.98
N ILE A 90 -20.30 -11.57 6.74
CA ILE A 90 -19.57 -10.29 6.74
C ILE A 90 -19.63 -9.56 5.39
N SER A 91 -20.42 -10.04 4.42
CA SER A 91 -20.49 -9.47 3.06
C SER A 91 -20.82 -7.98 3.03
N GLU A 92 -21.76 -7.50 3.86
CA GLU A 92 -22.07 -6.07 3.95
C GLU A 92 -20.88 -5.26 4.46
N ALA A 93 -20.20 -5.77 5.49
CA ALA A 93 -18.99 -5.15 6.01
C ALA A 93 -17.87 -5.14 4.97
N MET A 94 -17.73 -6.19 4.15
CA MET A 94 -16.75 -6.24 3.07
C MET A 94 -16.96 -5.12 2.05
N VAL A 95 -18.21 -4.79 1.69
CA VAL A 95 -18.50 -3.67 0.77
C VAL A 95 -18.01 -2.35 1.36
N GLU A 96 -18.28 -2.11 2.64
CA GLU A 96 -17.84 -0.89 3.32
C GLU A 96 -16.31 -0.82 3.50
N ILE A 97 -15.67 -1.96 3.72
CA ILE A 97 -14.21 -2.09 3.84
C ILE A 97 -13.55 -1.83 2.50
N ASN A 98 -14.11 -2.35 1.40
CA ASN A 98 -13.64 -2.07 0.05
C ASN A 98 -13.70 -0.57 -0.28
N ASP A 99 -14.81 0.09 0.04
CA ASP A 99 -14.94 1.55 -0.12
C ASP A 99 -13.90 2.32 0.71
N LEU A 100 -13.63 1.87 1.94
CA LEU A 100 -12.60 2.48 2.78
C LEU A 100 -11.18 2.26 2.23
N LEU A 101 -10.90 1.08 1.70
CA LEU A 101 -9.61 0.72 1.12
C LEU A 101 -9.34 1.47 -0.18
N SER A 102 -10.31 1.53 -1.09
CA SER A 102 -10.17 2.24 -2.37
C SER A 102 -9.84 3.71 -2.14
N LYS A 103 -10.60 4.37 -1.25
CA LYS A 103 -10.33 5.74 -0.82
C LYS A 103 -8.95 5.86 -0.17
N SER A 104 -8.54 4.87 0.62
CA SER A 104 -7.26 4.92 1.35
C SER A 104 -6.07 4.76 0.43
N ILE A 105 -6.12 3.89 -0.57
CA ILE A 105 -5.05 3.68 -1.55
C ILE A 105 -4.99 4.87 -2.53
N GLY A 106 -6.13 5.56 -2.71
CA GLY A 106 -6.29 6.63 -3.70
C GLY A 106 -6.50 6.05 -5.09
N ASP A 107 -7.22 6.78 -5.95
CA ASP A 107 -7.52 6.38 -7.34
C ASP A 107 -6.22 6.05 -8.09
N ASN A 108 -5.84 4.78 -8.07
CA ASN A 108 -4.82 4.19 -8.91
C ASN A 108 -5.47 2.95 -9.53
N GLU A 109 -6.56 3.16 -10.28
CA GLU A 109 -7.13 2.13 -11.16
C GLU A 109 -6.21 1.86 -12.37
N ASP A 110 -5.15 2.68 -12.57
CA ASP A 110 -4.39 2.73 -13.83
C ASP A 110 -2.95 2.19 -13.77
N ASP A 111 -2.48 1.60 -12.66
CA ASP A 111 -1.11 1.04 -12.63
C ASP A 111 -1.13 -0.47 -12.92
N GLU A 112 -1.36 -0.82 -14.19
CA GLU A 112 -0.93 -2.08 -14.80
C GLU A 112 0.61 -2.09 -14.97
N GLY A 113 1.33 -1.74 -13.90
CA GLY A 113 2.78 -1.74 -13.90
C GLY A 113 3.31 -3.17 -13.98
N ASP A 114 4.21 -3.41 -14.93
CA ASP A 114 5.12 -4.56 -15.02
C ASP A 114 6.16 -4.62 -13.87
N GLY A 115 5.91 -3.88 -12.79
CA GLY A 115 6.80 -3.69 -11.66
C GLY A 115 6.74 -4.85 -10.66
N GLU A 116 7.77 -4.93 -9.82
CA GLU A 116 7.81 -5.89 -8.72
C GLU A 116 6.56 -5.78 -7.82
N PRO A 117 6.08 -6.91 -7.26
CA PRO A 117 4.94 -6.91 -6.34
C PRO A 117 5.16 -5.91 -5.21
N PHE A 118 4.14 -5.13 -4.87
CA PHE A 118 4.19 -4.19 -3.77
C PHE A 118 4.59 -4.92 -2.47
N ARG A 119 5.74 -4.59 -1.87
CA ARG A 119 6.16 -5.15 -0.58
C ARG A 119 6.07 -4.09 0.51
N SER A 120 5.39 -4.42 1.62
CA SER A 120 5.24 -3.47 2.71
C SER A 120 6.59 -3.07 3.33
N GLU A 121 7.59 -3.95 3.29
CA GLU A 121 8.96 -3.69 3.75
C GLU A 121 9.64 -2.56 2.97
N SER A 122 9.64 -2.69 1.64
CA SER A 122 10.18 -1.68 0.73
C SER A 122 9.43 -0.36 0.89
N PHE A 123 8.11 -0.43 1.01
CA PHE A 123 7.26 0.74 1.21
C PHE A 123 7.57 1.48 2.52
N ILE A 124 7.70 0.76 3.64
CA ILE A 124 8.08 1.36 4.93
C ILE A 124 9.45 1.99 4.84
N ASN A 125 10.43 1.29 4.25
CA ASN A 125 11.78 1.82 4.09
C ASN A 125 11.78 3.13 3.29
N CYS A 126 11.00 3.20 2.20
CA CYS A 126 10.78 4.42 1.44
C CYS A 126 10.18 5.54 2.30
N CYS A 127 9.16 5.24 3.12
CA CYS A 127 8.56 6.21 4.03
C CYS A 127 9.60 6.76 5.03
N LEU A 128 10.41 5.89 5.63
CA LEU A 128 11.47 6.27 6.57
C LEU A 128 12.54 7.14 5.91
N ILE A 129 12.94 6.84 4.66
CA ILE A 129 13.88 7.65 3.85
C ILE A 129 13.29 9.04 3.52
N CYS A 130 11.96 9.15 3.48
CA CYS A 130 11.25 10.43 3.35
C CYS A 130 11.09 11.17 4.68
N ASN A 131 11.78 10.72 5.74
CA ASN A 131 11.74 11.32 7.07
C ASN A 131 10.36 11.22 7.74
N LEU A 132 9.54 10.24 7.34
CA LEU A 132 8.33 9.85 8.05
C LEU A 132 8.69 8.88 9.18
N THR A 133 8.05 9.04 10.32
CA THR A 133 8.22 8.15 11.46
C THR A 133 7.28 6.95 11.36
N MET A 134 7.53 5.91 12.17
CA MET A 134 6.58 4.79 12.30
C MET A 134 5.20 5.26 12.77
N GLN A 135 5.14 6.31 13.59
CA GLN A 135 3.88 6.89 14.02
C GLN A 135 3.14 7.60 12.87
N ASP A 136 3.88 8.22 11.94
CA ASP A 136 3.28 8.80 10.74
C ASP A 136 2.70 7.70 9.84
N ILE A 137 3.43 6.60 9.64
CA ILE A 137 2.99 5.45 8.84
C ILE A 137 1.72 4.81 9.43
N GLU A 138 1.65 4.70 10.75
CA GLU A 138 0.49 4.16 11.47
C GLU A 138 -0.76 5.06 11.36
N ASN A 139 -0.59 6.36 11.12
CA ASN A 139 -1.69 7.34 11.13
C ASN A 139 -2.10 7.84 9.74
N MET A 140 -1.19 7.82 8.78
CA MET A 140 -1.46 8.27 7.40
C MET A 140 -2.12 7.17 6.56
N SER A 141 -2.99 7.57 5.64
CA SER A 141 -3.54 6.63 4.64
C SER A 141 -2.44 6.13 3.71
N ILE A 142 -2.64 4.94 3.16
CA ILE A 142 -1.68 4.31 2.25
C ILE A 142 -1.39 5.22 1.05
N GLY A 143 -2.42 5.83 0.44
CA GLY A 143 -2.31 6.72 -0.70
C GLY A 143 -1.60 8.03 -0.39
N LEU A 144 -1.77 8.59 0.82
CA LEU A 144 -1.02 9.78 1.23
C LEU A 144 0.48 9.46 1.34
N LEU A 145 0.81 8.33 1.97
CA LEU A 145 2.18 7.85 2.08
C LEU A 145 2.80 7.60 0.70
N MET A 146 2.08 6.92 -0.20
CA MET A 146 2.52 6.66 -1.58
C MET A 146 2.80 7.98 -2.32
N LYS A 147 1.90 8.96 -2.18
CA LYS A 147 2.07 10.29 -2.77
C LYS A 147 3.30 11.01 -2.21
N THR A 148 3.50 11.00 -0.89
CA THR A 148 4.69 11.61 -0.26
C THR A 148 5.98 10.98 -0.73
N VAL A 149 6.03 9.65 -0.84
CA VAL A 149 7.18 8.92 -1.36
C VAL A 149 7.46 9.29 -2.82
N LYS A 150 6.42 9.33 -3.66
CA LYS A 150 6.54 9.71 -5.08
C LYS A 150 7.08 11.13 -5.24
N GLU A 151 6.52 12.09 -4.51
CA GLU A 151 6.98 13.49 -4.51
C GLU A 151 8.46 13.62 -4.12
N HIS A 152 8.94 12.85 -3.13
CA HIS A 152 10.36 12.85 -2.74
C HIS A 152 11.27 12.26 -3.82
N ILE A 153 10.83 11.20 -4.51
CA ILE A 153 11.55 10.61 -5.65
C ILE A 153 11.65 11.62 -6.79
N ASP A 154 10.55 12.30 -7.13
CA ASP A 154 10.50 13.32 -8.17
C ASP A 154 11.38 14.54 -7.85
N MET A 155 11.42 14.95 -6.57
CA MET A 155 12.33 16.00 -6.11
C MET A 155 13.81 15.59 -6.21
N LYS A 156 14.14 14.31 -6.00
CA LYS A 156 15.51 13.80 -6.18
C LYS A 156 15.87 13.67 -7.65
N SER A 157 14.99 13.12 -8.49
CA SER A 157 15.23 12.96 -9.93
C SER A 157 15.38 14.31 -10.64
N SER A 158 14.58 15.31 -10.28
CA SER A 158 14.69 16.68 -10.80
C SER A 158 15.99 17.39 -10.37
N LYS A 159 16.53 17.11 -9.17
CA LYS A 159 17.85 17.60 -8.73
C LYS A 159 19.01 16.92 -9.46
N THR A 160 18.91 15.62 -9.74
CA THR A 160 19.90 14.87 -10.53
C THR A 160 19.93 15.35 -11.98
N ASN A 161 18.77 15.58 -12.60
CA ASN A 161 18.65 16.14 -13.95
C ASN A 161 19.17 17.59 -14.05
N LYS A 162 19.07 18.39 -12.98
CA LYS A 162 19.69 19.73 -12.91
C LYS A 162 21.21 19.68 -12.78
N LYS A 163 21.79 18.71 -12.09
CA LYS A 163 23.26 18.53 -12.01
C LYS A 163 23.86 18.10 -13.35
N GLU A 164 23.17 17.26 -14.13
CA GLU A 164 23.64 16.88 -15.47
C GLU A 164 23.59 18.04 -16.48
N LYS A 165 22.58 18.93 -16.40
CA LYS A 165 22.49 20.11 -17.28
C LYS A 165 23.52 21.21 -16.97
N VAL A 166 24.16 21.22 -15.80
CA VAL A 166 25.18 22.22 -15.43
C VAL A 166 26.62 21.77 -15.81
N SER A 167 26.81 20.53 -16.25
CA SER A 167 28.15 19.96 -16.52
C SER A 167 28.37 19.52 -17.98
N LYS A 168 27.76 20.18 -18.97
CA LYS A 168 28.22 20.10 -20.37
C LYS A 168 28.05 21.44 -21.08
N LYS A 169 28.89 22.43 -20.74
CA LYS A 169 29.22 23.46 -21.73
C LYS A 169 30.03 22.74 -22.81
N LYS A 170 29.42 22.40 -23.95
CA LYS A 170 30.17 21.98 -25.13
C LYS A 170 31.05 23.16 -25.53
N ALA A 171 32.36 22.94 -25.65
CA ALA A 171 33.29 23.96 -26.14
C ALA A 171 32.76 24.51 -27.47
N SER A 172 32.72 25.84 -27.61
CA SER A 172 32.36 26.47 -28.88
C SER A 172 33.57 26.56 -29.80
N GLN A 173 33.35 26.72 -31.11
CA GLN A 173 34.44 26.85 -32.09
C GLN A 173 35.44 27.95 -31.73
N SER A 174 34.97 29.02 -31.07
CA SER A 174 35.81 30.10 -30.53
C SER A 174 36.86 29.63 -29.52
N ASP A 175 36.59 28.55 -28.78
CA ASP A 175 37.52 27.99 -27.80
C ASP A 175 38.66 27.21 -28.50
N PHE A 176 38.40 26.69 -29.71
CA PHE A 176 39.41 26.03 -30.55
C PHE A 176 40.31 27.04 -31.28
N ASP A 177 39.74 28.16 -31.73
CA ASP A 177 40.48 29.16 -32.52
C ASP A 177 41.56 29.89 -31.68
N ASN A 178 41.36 30.00 -30.37
CA ASN A 178 42.34 30.57 -29.43
C ASN A 178 43.53 29.64 -29.10
N PHE A 179 43.50 28.38 -29.52
CA PHE A 179 44.57 27.41 -29.22
C PHE A 179 45.67 27.37 -30.30
N ASN A 180 45.41 27.92 -31.49
CA ASN A 180 46.31 27.82 -32.66
C ASN A 180 46.95 29.14 -33.11
N LEU A 181 46.94 30.17 -32.26
CA LEU A 181 47.70 31.40 -32.49
C LEU A 181 48.62 31.67 -31.30
N GLY A 182 49.68 30.87 -31.21
CA GLY A 182 50.83 31.02 -30.32
C GLY A 182 52.04 30.31 -30.91
#